data_AF-A0A699VQS7-F1
#
_entry.id   AF-A0A699VQS7-F1
#
_cell.length_a   1.000
_cell.length_b   1.000
_cell.length_c   1.000
_cell.angle_alpha   90.00
_cell.angle_beta   90.00
_cell.angle_gamma   90.00
#
_symmetry.space_group_name_H-M   'P 1'
#
loop_
_entity.id
_entity.type
_entity.pdbx_description
1 polymer ?
#
loop_
_entity_poly.entity_id
_entity_poly.type
_entity_poly.pdbx_seq_one_letter_code
_entity_poly.pdbx_strand_id
1 'polypeptide(L)'
;TAWISRATHGQLDAQLAELAARLEAVGGNIGKLPLYGVPFAIKDNIDAAGWLTTAACPEFAYTASADATVVARLRAAGAILMGK
;
A
#
# COMPACT_ATOMS: atom_id res chain seq x y z
N THR A 1 4.23 9.11 18.01
CA THR A 1 4.30 9.15 16.52
C THR A 1 2.91 8.86 15.98
N ALA A 2 2.56 9.34 14.78
CA ALA A 2 1.25 9.03 14.17
C ALA A 2 1.17 7.61 13.55
N TRP A 3 2.33 6.94 13.42
CA TRP A 3 2.49 5.66 12.73
C TRP A 3 2.96 4.58 13.70
N ILE A 4 2.39 3.39 13.60
CA ILE A 4 2.86 2.15 14.23
C ILE A 4 3.97 1.54 13.39
N SER A 5 3.81 1.53 12.06
CA SER A 5 4.83 1.05 11.12
C SER A 5 4.98 1.99 9.92
N ARG A 6 6.17 2.04 9.36
CA ARG A 6 6.50 2.81 8.15
C ARG A 6 7.01 1.87 7.07
N ALA A 7 6.76 2.24 5.81
CA ALA A 7 7.27 1.51 4.67
C ALA A 7 8.80 1.38 4.75
N THR A 8 9.30 0.17 4.54
CA THR A 8 10.72 -0.09 4.30
C THR A 8 11.10 0.33 2.87
N HIS A 9 12.38 0.51 2.60
CA HIS A 9 12.86 0.76 1.24
C HIS A 9 12.42 -0.35 0.26
N GLY A 10 12.57 -1.63 0.65
CA GLY A 10 12.13 -2.74 -0.20
C GLY A 10 10.61 -2.75 -0.46
N GLN A 11 9.79 -2.34 0.51
CA GLN A 11 8.35 -2.16 0.28
C GLN A 11 8.07 -0.98 -0.65
N LEU A 12 8.84 0.11 -0.59
CA LEU A 12 8.68 1.22 -1.53
C LEU A 12 9.11 0.82 -2.94
N ASP A 13 10.25 0.15 -3.09
CA ASP A 13 10.77 -0.32 -4.37
C ASP A 13 9.77 -1.26 -5.07
N ALA A 14 9.23 -2.23 -4.33
CA ALA A 14 8.21 -3.14 -4.86
C ALA A 14 6.93 -2.40 -5.29
N GLN A 15 6.49 -1.42 -4.50
CA GLN A 15 5.32 -0.60 -4.83
C GLN A 15 5.55 0.30 -6.05
N LEU A 16 6.75 0.86 -6.21
CA LEU A 16 7.11 1.69 -7.37
C LEU A 16 7.24 0.85 -8.64
N ALA A 17 7.77 -0.36 -8.55
CA ALA A 17 7.80 -1.31 -9.67
C ALA A 17 6.39 -1.68 -10.13
N GLU A 18 5.49 -1.98 -9.18
CA GLU A 18 4.07 -2.25 -9.47
C GLU A 18 3.36 -1.03 -10.06
N LEU A 19 3.63 0.17 -9.56
CA LEU A 19 3.09 1.42 -10.10
C LEU A 19 3.55 1.66 -11.55
N ALA A 20 4.83 1.41 -11.85
CA ALA A 20 5.38 1.50 -13.20
C ALA A 20 4.70 0.48 -14.14
N ALA A 21 4.54 -0.77 -13.71
CA ALA A 21 3.83 -1.80 -14.48
C ALA A 21 2.37 -1.39 -14.78
N ARG A 22 1.69 -0.75 -13.81
CA ARG A 22 0.33 -0.23 -14.00
C ARG A 22 0.27 0.91 -15.00
N LEU A 23 1.26 1.81 -14.97
CA LEU A 23 1.34 2.90 -15.94
C LEU A 23 1.52 2.36 -17.36
N GLU A 24 2.39 1.36 -17.55
CA GLU A 24 2.55 0.67 -18.83
C GLU A 24 1.24 0.00 -19.28
N ALA A 25 0.53 -0.67 -18.37
CA ALA A 25 -0.74 -1.34 -18.67
C ALA A 25 -1.86 -0.37 -19.13
N VAL A 26 -1.79 0.90 -18.76
CA VAL A 26 -2.72 1.95 -19.24
C VAL A 26 -2.12 2.79 -20.38
N GLY A 27 -1.03 2.32 -21.00
CA GLY A 27 -0.39 2.97 -22.14
C GLY A 27 0.24 4.32 -21.80
N GLY A 28 0.79 4.47 -20.60
CA GLY A 28 1.39 5.72 -20.14
C GLY A 28 0.38 6.80 -19.72
N ASN A 29 -0.92 6.53 -19.80
CA ASN A 29 -1.95 7.52 -19.47
C ASN A 29 -2.19 7.61 -17.95
N ILE A 30 -1.46 8.51 -17.29
CA ILE A 30 -1.62 8.81 -15.85
C ILE A 30 -3.06 9.16 -15.48
N GLY A 31 -3.86 9.75 -16.39
CA GLY A 31 -5.27 10.07 -16.14
C GLY A 31 -6.17 8.86 -15.90
N LYS A 32 -5.69 7.63 -16.19
CA LYS A 32 -6.37 6.38 -15.84
C LYS A 32 -6.03 5.86 -14.43
N LEU A 33 -5.07 6.49 -13.75
CA LEU A 33 -4.61 6.18 -12.40
C LEU A 33 -4.83 7.44 -11.53
N PRO A 34 -6.06 7.66 -11.02
CA PRO A 34 -6.44 8.94 -10.41
C PRO A 34 -5.67 9.29 -9.12
N LEU A 35 -4.91 8.34 -8.55
CA LEU A 35 -4.05 8.52 -7.39
C LEU A 35 -2.58 8.20 -7.71
N TYR A 36 -2.16 8.28 -8.96
CA TYR A 36 -0.79 7.95 -9.39
C TYR A 36 0.27 8.65 -8.52
N GLY A 37 1.06 7.85 -7.79
CA GLY A 37 2.14 8.32 -6.93
C GLY A 37 1.69 9.02 -5.64
N VAL A 38 0.39 9.11 -5.37
CA VAL A 38 -0.13 9.80 -4.17
C VAL A 38 0.15 8.94 -2.93
N PRO A 39 0.87 9.47 -1.91
CA PRO A 39 1.14 8.73 -0.68
C PRO A 39 -0.12 8.64 0.20
N PHE A 40 -0.31 7.51 0.87
CA PHE A 40 -1.37 7.34 1.86
C PHE A 40 -0.94 6.50 3.07
N ALA A 41 -1.73 6.64 4.13
CA ALA A 41 -1.69 5.85 5.36
C ALA A 41 -2.94 4.98 5.43
N ILE A 42 -2.84 3.84 6.13
CA ILE A 42 -4.03 3.12 6.60
C ILE A 42 -3.95 2.93 8.10
N LYS A 43 -5.09 2.70 8.74
CA LYS A 43 -5.11 2.30 10.14
C LYS A 43 -4.53 0.89 10.26
N ASP A 44 -3.76 0.62 11.32
CA ASP A 44 -3.10 -0.69 11.55
C ASP A 44 -4.04 -1.88 11.85
N ASN A 45 -5.35 -1.70 11.67
CA ASN A 45 -6.34 -2.78 11.62
C ASN A 45 -6.82 -3.09 10.19
N ILE A 46 -6.21 -2.48 9.18
CA ILE A 46 -6.50 -2.70 7.76
C ILE A 46 -5.34 -3.47 7.14
N ASP A 47 -5.69 -4.55 6.45
CA ASP A 47 -4.71 -5.44 5.82
C ASP A 47 -4.11 -4.84 4.55
N ALA A 48 -2.78 -4.99 4.45
CA ALA A 48 -2.01 -4.76 3.25
C ALA A 48 -1.08 -5.96 3.06
N ALA A 49 -1.10 -6.60 1.89
CA ALA A 49 -0.37 -7.83 1.63
C ALA A 49 1.13 -7.67 1.93
N GLY A 50 1.71 -8.58 2.70
CA GLY A 50 3.11 -8.55 3.11
C GLY A 50 3.45 -7.55 4.23
N TRP A 51 2.45 -6.88 4.83
CA TRP A 51 2.62 -6.03 6.00
C TRP A 51 2.11 -6.72 7.27
N LEU A 52 2.75 -6.43 8.40
CA LEU A 52 2.23 -6.78 9.72
C LEU A 52 0.98 -5.96 10.03
N THR A 53 -0.13 -6.60 10.40
CA THR A 53 -1.31 -5.97 10.99
C THR A 53 -1.30 -6.29 12.48
N THR A 54 -1.29 -5.28 13.35
CA THR A 54 -1.21 -5.49 14.80
C THR A 54 -2.43 -4.98 15.55
N ALA A 55 -3.25 -4.11 14.93
CA ALA A 55 -4.33 -3.40 15.63
C ALA A 55 -3.85 -2.73 16.94
N ALA A 56 -2.59 -2.27 16.96
CA ALA A 56 -1.88 -1.75 18.13
C ALA A 56 -1.68 -2.75 19.29
N CYS A 57 -1.76 -4.05 19.04
CA CYS A 57 -1.52 -5.14 20.00
C CYS A 57 -0.46 -6.10 19.44
N PRO A 58 0.78 -6.10 19.98
CA PRO A 58 1.86 -6.97 19.50
C PRO A 58 1.50 -8.46 19.50
N GLU A 59 0.73 -8.92 20.49
CA GLU A 59 0.29 -10.31 20.61
C GLU A 59 -0.74 -10.71 19.55
N PHE A 60 -1.40 -9.74 18.92
CA PHE A 60 -2.34 -9.96 17.81
C PHE A 60 -1.66 -9.99 16.43
N ALA A 61 -0.37 -9.69 16.37
CA ALA A 61 0.31 -9.42 15.11
C ALA A 61 0.30 -10.63 14.14
N TYR A 62 -0.04 -10.35 12.88
CA TYR A 62 0.10 -11.30 11.77
C TYR A 62 0.54 -10.59 10.49
N THR A 63 1.20 -11.31 9.58
CA THR A 63 1.49 -10.82 8.24
C THR A 63 0.28 -11.06 7.35
N ALA A 64 -0.33 -10.00 6.84
CA ALA A 64 -1.48 -10.13 5.94
C ALA A 64 -1.07 -10.79 4.62
N SER A 65 -1.83 -11.80 4.19
CA SER A 65 -1.60 -12.52 2.94
C SER A 65 -2.19 -11.81 1.71
N ALA A 66 -3.17 -10.94 1.92
CA ALA A 66 -3.85 -10.19 0.87
C ALA A 66 -4.15 -8.76 1.35
N ASP A 67 -4.35 -7.87 0.38
CA ASP A 67 -4.85 -6.53 0.66
C ASP A 67 -6.33 -6.58 1.07
N ALA A 68 -6.73 -5.76 2.05
CA ALA A 68 -8.13 -5.42 2.22
C ALA A 68 -8.66 -4.74 0.94
N THR A 69 -9.96 -4.89 0.65
CA THR A 69 -10.57 -4.36 -0.59
C THR A 69 -10.29 -2.88 -0.83
N VAL A 70 -10.27 -2.07 0.23
CA VAL A 70 -9.96 -0.62 0.12
C VAL A 70 -8.51 -0.38 -0.28
N VAL A 71 -7.56 -1.15 0.26
CA VAL A 71 -6.12 -1.04 -0.06
C VAL A 71 -5.88 -1.44 -1.50
N ALA A 72 -6.48 -2.57 -1.93
CA ALA A 72 -6.40 -3.02 -3.31
C ALA A 72 -6.91 -1.95 -4.30
N ARG A 73 -8.03 -1.28 -3.98
CA ARG A 73 -8.59 -0.20 -4.79
C ARG A 73 -7.69 1.04 -4.84
N LEU A 74 -7.12 1.44 -3.71
CA LEU A 74 -6.20 2.58 -3.64
C LEU A 74 -4.94 2.31 -4.46
N ARG A 75 -4.32 1.13 -4.29
CA ARG A 75 -3.17 0.69 -5.10
C ARG A 75 -3.51 0.62 -6.58
N ALA A 76 -4.69 0.10 -6.93
CA ALA A 76 -5.14 0.04 -8.31
C ALA A 76 -5.34 1.42 -8.95
N ALA A 77 -5.71 2.42 -8.15
CA ALA A 77 -5.77 3.82 -8.56
C ALA A 77 -4.37 4.49 -8.66
N GLY A 78 -3.31 3.80 -8.26
CA GLY A 78 -1.91 4.27 -8.35
C GLY A 78 -1.31 4.84 -7.07
N ALA A 79 -2.01 4.74 -5.92
CA ALA A 79 -1.52 5.27 -4.65
C ALA A 79 -0.44 4.40 -3.99
N ILE A 80 0.43 5.03 -3.19
CA ILE A 80 1.58 4.42 -2.52
C ILE A 80 1.38 4.37 -1.00
N LEU A 81 1.42 3.17 -0.41
CA LEU A 81 1.26 2.98 1.03
C LEU A 81 2.57 3.34 1.76
N MET A 82 2.50 4.34 2.64
CA MET A 82 3.65 4.86 3.39
C MET A 82 3.79 4.27 4.80
N GLY A 83 2.71 3.73 5.36
CA GLY A 83 2.73 3.20 6.72
C GLY A 83 1.35 2.85 7.27
N LYS A 84 1.36 2.27 8.47
CA LYS A 84 0.18 1.92 9.26
C LYS A 84 0.26 2.48 10.68
#